data_AF-A0A6L7WNW7-F1
#
_entry.id   AF-A0A6L7WNW7-F1
#
_cell.length_a   1.000
_cell.length_b   1.000
_cell.length_c   1.000
_cell.angle_alpha   90.00
_cell.angle_beta   90.00
_cell.angle_gamma   90.00
#
_symmetry.space_group_name_H-M   'P 1'
#
loop_
_entity.id
_entity.type
_entity.pdbx_description
1 polymer ?
#
loop_
_entity_poly.entity_id
_entity_poly.type
_entity_poly.pdbx_seq_one_letter_code
_entity_poly.pdbx_strand_id
1 'polypeptide(L)'
;MAAGLVAGAGAADDGDRQAVEIAYAHGTSYLEPLKYKVGFPHFDYVDPSAPKGGMVRVADRGTYDSFNGILDRGRVARGFERLGEWALTYDRLLEQAIDEPASYYGRLASGVWVADDCRQVAFRMRGGARWRDGMPLT
;
A
#
# COMPACT_ATOMS: atom_id res chain seq x y z
N MET A 1 -43.24 -45.29 -13.84
CA MET A 1 -42.17 -45.08 -12.84
C MET A 1 -40.84 -45.23 -13.60
N ALA A 2 -40.03 -44.22 -13.90
CA ALA A 2 -39.88 -42.88 -13.37
C ALA A 2 -39.58 -41.88 -14.50
N ALA A 3 -40.02 -40.64 -14.30
CA ALA A 3 -39.78 -39.49 -15.17
C ALA A 3 -38.38 -38.91 -14.90
N GLY A 4 -37.64 -38.58 -15.97
CA GLY A 4 -36.38 -37.85 -15.93
C GLY A 4 -36.59 -36.38 -16.27
N LEU A 5 -36.29 -35.51 -15.31
CA LEU A 5 -36.50 -34.07 -15.27
C LEU A 5 -35.65 -33.30 -16.28
N VAL A 6 -36.27 -32.36 -17.01
CA VAL A 6 -35.57 -31.25 -17.68
C VAL A 6 -35.27 -30.18 -16.63
N ALA A 7 -34.01 -29.77 -16.51
CA ALA A 7 -33.62 -28.53 -15.86
C ALA A 7 -32.64 -27.79 -16.79
N GLY A 8 -33.11 -26.69 -17.35
CA GLY A 8 -32.29 -25.76 -18.11
C GLY A 8 -31.70 -24.66 -17.24
N ALA A 9 -30.85 -23.88 -17.91
CA ALA A 9 -30.42 -22.52 -17.61
C ALA A 9 -29.32 -22.31 -16.56
N GLY A 10 -28.20 -21.80 -17.08
CA GLY A 10 -27.17 -21.12 -16.32
C GLY A 10 -25.87 -20.99 -17.11
N ALA A 11 -25.93 -20.66 -18.41
CA ALA A 11 -24.75 -20.07 -19.05
C ALA A 11 -24.51 -18.77 -18.30
N ALA A 12 -23.48 -18.76 -17.45
CA ALA A 12 -23.00 -17.55 -16.84
C ALA A 12 -22.73 -16.58 -17.99
N ASP A 13 -23.41 -15.44 -17.94
CA ASP A 13 -23.08 -14.26 -18.71
C ASP A 13 -21.63 -13.91 -18.34
N ASP A 14 -20.67 -14.46 -19.09
CA ASP A 14 -19.31 -13.96 -19.17
C ASP A 14 -19.37 -12.64 -19.94
N GLY A 15 -20.11 -11.69 -19.34
CA GLY A 15 -20.23 -10.33 -19.80
C GLY A 15 -18.83 -9.78 -19.92
N ASP A 16 -18.53 -9.40 -21.15
CA ASP A 16 -17.32 -8.76 -21.65
C ASP A 16 -16.74 -7.81 -20.59
N ARG A 17 -15.86 -8.33 -19.72
CA ARG A 17 -15.05 -7.51 -18.83
C ARG A 17 -14.00 -6.86 -19.72
N GLN A 18 -14.40 -5.79 -20.40
CA GLN A 18 -13.47 -4.94 -21.10
C GLN A 18 -12.37 -4.55 -20.10
N ALA A 19 -11.15 -5.00 -20.38
CA ALA A 19 -9.99 -4.60 -19.62
C ALA A 19 -9.87 -3.09 -19.77
N VAL A 20 -10.25 -2.34 -18.73
CA VAL A 20 -10.01 -0.91 -18.68
C VAL A 20 -8.50 -0.72 -18.80
N GLU A 21 -8.05 -0.01 -19.83
CA GLU A 21 -6.64 0.33 -19.97
C GLU A 21 -6.30 1.36 -18.88
N ILE A 22 -5.70 0.87 -17.80
CA ILE A 22 -5.39 1.69 -16.63
C ILE A 22 -4.06 2.42 -16.83
N ALA A 23 -4.12 3.75 -16.96
CA ALA A 23 -2.94 4.61 -16.92
C ALA A 23 -2.52 4.87 -15.46
N TYR A 24 -1.58 4.08 -14.96
CA TYR A 24 -1.05 4.23 -13.60
C TYR A 24 -0.13 5.45 -13.46
N ALA A 25 -0.42 6.32 -12.48
CA ALA A 25 0.46 7.39 -12.04
C ALA A 25 1.47 6.89 -11.00
N HIS A 26 2.59 7.59 -10.80
CA HIS A 26 3.61 7.29 -9.79
C HIS A 26 3.20 7.68 -8.36
N GLY A 27 2.06 8.33 -8.22
CA GLY A 27 1.48 8.80 -6.96
C GLY A 27 0.09 9.39 -7.18
N THR A 28 -0.52 9.85 -6.10
CA THR A 28 -1.81 10.55 -6.13
C THR A 28 -1.84 11.65 -5.07
N SER A 29 -2.60 12.70 -5.34
CA SER A 29 -2.89 13.79 -4.42
C SER A 29 -4.30 14.30 -4.69
N TYR A 30 -5.01 14.68 -3.63
CA TYR A 30 -6.38 15.20 -3.72
C TYR A 30 -6.48 16.71 -3.42
N LEU A 31 -5.35 17.40 -3.20
CA LEU A 31 -5.32 18.85 -2.96
C LEU A 31 -4.57 19.59 -4.07
N GLU A 32 -3.28 19.28 -4.24
CA GLU A 32 -2.40 19.96 -5.20
C GLU A 32 -1.70 18.95 -6.12
N PRO A 33 -1.27 19.36 -7.33
CA PRO A 33 -0.44 18.50 -8.17
C PRO A 33 0.83 18.04 -7.45
N LEU A 34 1.24 16.80 -7.70
CA LEU A 34 2.45 16.22 -7.12
C LEU A 34 3.69 17.08 -7.43
N LYS A 35 4.42 17.48 -6.39
CA LYS A 35 5.71 18.18 -6.47
C LYS A 35 6.76 17.33 -7.17
N TYR A 36 6.92 16.08 -6.74
CA TYR A 36 7.96 15.19 -7.27
C TYR A 36 7.51 14.55 -8.59
N LYS A 37 8.34 14.70 -9.63
CA LYS A 37 8.08 14.15 -10.97
C LYS A 37 8.34 12.64 -11.01
N VAL A 38 7.80 11.98 -12.04
CA VAL A 38 8.08 10.57 -12.32
C VAL A 38 9.59 10.34 -12.34
N GLY A 39 10.05 9.31 -11.62
CA GLY A 39 11.47 8.94 -11.59
C GLY A 39 12.36 9.79 -10.67
N PHE A 40 11.77 10.63 -9.81
CA PHE A 40 12.55 11.33 -8.78
C PHE A 40 13.33 10.33 -7.90
N PRO A 41 14.59 10.60 -7.55
CA PRO A 41 15.46 9.63 -6.90
C PRO A 41 15.20 9.47 -5.39
N HIS A 42 14.79 10.54 -4.71
CA HIS A 42 14.48 10.59 -3.29
C HIS A 42 13.69 11.88 -2.99
N PHE A 43 12.99 11.92 -1.86
CA PHE A 43 12.38 13.16 -1.37
C PHE A 43 13.46 14.21 -1.02
N ASP A 44 13.11 15.50 -1.09
CA ASP A 44 14.05 16.61 -0.88
C ASP A 44 14.56 16.68 0.58
N TYR A 45 13.77 16.17 1.51
CA TYR A 45 14.10 16.13 2.94
C TYR A 45 14.97 14.93 3.34
N VAL A 46 15.42 14.12 2.37
CA VAL A 46 16.29 12.96 2.60
C VAL A 46 17.74 13.33 2.29
N ASP A 47 18.66 12.99 3.18
CA ASP A 47 20.09 12.95 2.88
C ASP A 47 20.44 11.61 2.21
N PRO A 48 20.72 11.58 0.89
CA PRO A 48 21.07 10.35 0.19
C PRO A 48 22.44 9.80 0.62
N SER A 49 23.30 10.64 1.23
CA SER A 49 24.63 10.26 1.70
C SER A 49 24.64 9.69 3.12
N ALA A 50 23.46 9.59 3.76
CA ALA A 50 23.33 9.13 5.13
C ALA A 50 24.02 7.75 5.33
N PRO A 51 24.97 7.65 6.29
CA PRO A 51 25.73 6.43 6.50
C PRO A 51 24.81 5.27 6.89
N LYS A 52 25.08 4.08 6.35
CA LYS A 52 24.31 2.87 6.62
C LYS A 52 24.97 2.06 7.72
N GLY A 53 24.19 1.68 8.74
CA GLY A 53 24.65 0.86 9.86
C GLY A 53 24.63 1.61 11.20
N GLY A 54 25.26 1.00 12.21
CA GLY A 54 25.23 1.47 13.59
C GLY A 54 23.98 1.03 14.35
N MET A 55 23.78 1.61 15.54
CA MET A 55 22.68 1.27 16.43
C MET A 55 22.04 2.54 16.98
N VAL A 56 20.76 2.73 16.68
CA VAL A 56 19.94 3.79 17.25
C VAL A 56 19.23 3.23 18.48
N ARG A 57 19.34 3.94 19.61
CA ARG A 57 18.59 3.62 20.84
C ARG A 57 17.62 4.75 21.11
N VAL A 58 16.33 4.46 21.00
CA VAL A 58 15.25 5.44 21.24
C VAL A 58 14.52 5.03 22.50
N ALA A 59 14.47 5.92 23.48
CA ALA A 59 13.64 5.72 24.67
C ALA A 59 12.17 5.96 24.33
N ASP A 60 11.30 5.16 24.94
CA ASP A 60 9.85 5.33 24.83
C ASP A 60 9.21 5.38 26.21
N ARG A 61 8.10 6.12 26.33
CA ARG A 61 7.42 6.31 27.61
C ARG A 61 6.31 5.28 27.78
N GLY A 62 6.29 4.59 28.92
CA GLY A 62 5.23 3.64 29.26
C GLY A 62 5.69 2.18 29.12
N THR A 63 4.73 1.30 28.83
CA THR A 63 4.94 -0.14 28.62
C THR A 63 4.09 -0.62 27.46
N TYR A 64 4.39 -1.80 26.93
CA TYR A 64 3.61 -2.48 25.91
C TYR A 64 3.12 -3.84 26.42
N ASP A 65 2.01 -4.32 25.84
CA ASP A 65 1.45 -5.64 26.09
C ASP A 65 1.00 -6.36 24.80
N SER A 66 1.23 -5.74 23.63
CA SER A 66 0.88 -6.29 22.31
C SER A 66 1.92 -5.93 21.24
N PHE A 67 2.10 -6.83 20.27
CA PHE A 67 2.84 -6.58 19.02
C PHE A 67 1.93 -6.44 17.80
N ASN A 68 0.62 -6.48 18.00
CA ASN A 68 -0.36 -6.39 16.93
C ASN A 68 -0.86 -4.95 16.81
N GLY A 69 -0.35 -4.21 15.81
CA GLY A 69 -0.72 -2.82 15.53
C GLY A 69 -2.09 -2.62 14.88
N ILE A 70 -2.89 -3.69 14.70
CA ILE A 70 -4.22 -3.66 14.07
C ILE A 70 -5.34 -3.61 15.10
N LEU A 71 -5.13 -4.17 16.30
CA LEU A 71 -6.19 -4.31 17.29
C LEU A 71 -6.46 -3.00 18.03
N ASP A 72 -7.74 -2.75 18.31
CA ASP A 72 -8.17 -1.58 19.10
C ASP A 72 -7.77 -1.68 20.59
N ARG A 73 -7.45 -2.90 21.06
CA ARG A 73 -7.10 -3.18 22.47
C ARG A 73 -5.63 -3.55 22.63
N GLY A 74 -5.06 -3.10 23.75
CA GLY A 74 -3.67 -3.31 24.11
C GLY A 74 -2.80 -2.09 23.84
N ARG A 75 -1.60 -2.09 24.41
CA ARG A 75 -0.55 -1.10 24.19
C ARG A 75 0.47 -1.71 23.23
N VAL A 76 0.45 -1.24 21.99
CA VAL A 76 1.34 -1.72 20.93
C VAL A 76 2.78 -1.32 21.22
N ALA A 77 3.71 -2.26 21.06
CA ALA A 77 5.14 -1.98 21.17
C ALA A 77 5.59 -1.00 20.08
N ARG A 78 6.40 -0.01 20.44
CA ARG A 78 6.98 0.93 19.47
C ARG A 78 7.76 0.21 18.38
N GLY A 79 7.54 0.58 17.13
CA GLY A 79 8.04 -0.12 15.95
C GLY A 79 7.01 -1.02 15.27
N PHE A 80 5.93 -1.39 15.97
CA PHE A 80 4.85 -2.26 15.49
C PHE A 80 3.56 -1.49 15.17
N GLU A 81 3.62 -0.16 15.09
CA GLU A 81 2.51 0.64 14.59
C GLU A 81 2.23 0.33 13.12
N ARG A 82 0.94 0.33 12.75
CA ARG A 82 0.50 0.06 11.36
C ARG A 82 0.88 1.17 10.37
N LEU A 83 0.98 2.41 10.86
CA LEU A 83 1.19 3.61 10.06
C LEU A 83 2.16 4.56 10.77
N GLY A 84 2.71 5.50 10.00
CA GLY A 84 3.63 6.52 10.49
C GLY A 84 5.11 6.15 10.32
N GLU A 85 5.97 7.11 10.62
CA GLU A 85 7.43 7.04 10.39
C GLU A 85 8.12 5.95 11.22
N TRP A 86 7.50 5.53 12.33
CA TRP A 86 8.01 4.50 13.23
C TRP A 86 7.47 3.09 12.94
N ALA A 87 6.69 2.90 11.87
CA ALA A 87 6.28 1.57 11.44
C ALA A 87 7.48 0.83 10.83
N LEU A 88 8.10 -0.09 11.58
CA LEU A 88 9.30 -0.83 11.17
C LEU A 88 9.02 -2.26 10.69
N THR A 89 7.82 -2.76 10.97
CA THR A 89 7.40 -4.14 10.63
C THR A 89 6.29 -4.18 9.57
N TYR A 90 5.39 -3.20 9.57
CA TYR A 90 4.37 -3.02 8.53
C TYR A 90 4.89 -2.18 7.37
N ASP A 91 4.32 -2.41 6.19
CA ASP A 91 4.65 -1.65 4.99
C ASP A 91 3.36 -1.23 4.27
N ARG A 92 3.45 -0.24 3.36
CA ARG A 92 2.31 0.45 2.75
C ARG A 92 2.42 0.44 1.23
N LEU A 93 1.27 0.48 0.55
CA LEU A 93 1.20 0.57 -0.91
C LEU A 93 1.81 1.89 -1.42
N LEU A 94 1.44 2.99 -0.77
CA LEU A 94 1.95 4.33 -1.04
C LEU A 94 2.60 4.92 0.22
N GLU A 95 3.60 5.76 0.03
CA GLU A 95 4.23 6.57 1.07
C GLU A 95 3.75 8.01 1.00
N GLN A 96 3.45 8.61 2.15
CA GLN A 96 3.08 10.02 2.20
C GLN A 96 4.35 10.89 2.16
N ALA A 97 4.35 11.94 1.32
CA ALA A 97 5.38 12.97 1.39
C ALA A 97 5.07 13.90 2.57
N ILE A 98 6.04 14.12 3.47
CA ILE A 98 5.83 14.95 4.68
C ILE A 98 5.95 16.45 4.41
N ASP A 99 6.48 16.82 3.25
CA ASP A 99 6.64 18.21 2.78
C ASP A 99 5.53 18.65 1.81
N GLU A 100 4.54 17.78 1.56
CA GLU A 100 3.38 18.07 0.71
C GLU A 100 2.08 17.72 1.43
N PRO A 101 1.04 18.56 1.34
CA PRO A 101 -0.27 18.21 1.85
C PRO A 101 -0.88 17.10 0.97
N ALA A 102 -1.51 16.11 1.59
CA ALA A 102 -2.36 15.11 0.91
C ALA A 102 -1.71 14.32 -0.24
N SER A 103 -0.39 14.24 -0.31
CA SER A 103 0.33 13.65 -1.44
C SER A 103 0.97 12.31 -1.08
N TYR A 104 0.80 11.33 -1.95
CA TYR A 104 1.23 9.95 -1.75
C TYR A 104 1.95 9.40 -2.99
N TYR A 105 3.10 8.79 -2.80
CA TYR A 105 3.97 8.28 -3.86
C TYR A 105 4.15 6.75 -3.77
N GLY A 106 4.45 6.11 -4.89
CA GLY A 106 4.56 4.65 -4.99
C GLY A 106 5.62 4.02 -4.06
N ARG A 107 5.18 3.17 -3.14
CA ARG A 107 6.03 2.35 -2.24
C ARG A 107 5.95 0.88 -2.63
N LEU A 108 5.19 0.02 -1.94
CA LEU A 108 4.99 -1.37 -2.41
C LEU A 108 4.27 -1.41 -3.77
N ALA A 109 3.40 -0.43 -4.04
CA ALA A 109 2.84 -0.20 -5.36
C ALA A 109 3.78 0.68 -6.19
N SER A 110 4.10 0.25 -7.40
CA SER A 110 4.82 1.03 -8.41
C SER A 110 3.96 2.12 -9.04
N GLY A 111 2.63 2.00 -8.93
CA GLY A 111 1.71 3.00 -9.44
C GLY A 111 0.30 2.85 -8.90
N VAL A 112 -0.45 3.94 -9.00
CA VAL A 112 -1.83 4.07 -8.55
C VAL A 112 -2.68 4.70 -9.65
N TRP A 113 -3.90 4.22 -9.79
CA TRP A 113 -4.93 4.83 -10.59
C TRP A 113 -6.18 4.98 -9.73
N VAL A 114 -6.81 6.14 -9.81
CA VAL A 114 -8.07 6.45 -9.13
C VAL A 114 -9.05 6.82 -10.23
N ALA A 115 -10.23 6.21 -10.23
CA ALA A 115 -11.28 6.55 -11.17
C ALA A 115 -11.75 8.00 -10.97
N ASP A 116 -12.25 8.64 -12.02
CA ASP A 116 -12.70 10.03 -11.97
C ASP A 116 -13.83 10.26 -10.95
N ASP A 117 -14.67 9.25 -10.71
CA ASP A 117 -15.74 9.27 -9.72
C ASP A 117 -15.27 8.87 -8.29
N CYS A 118 -13.98 8.58 -8.13
CA CYS A 118 -13.32 8.11 -6.91
C CYS A 118 -13.91 6.81 -6.32
N ARG A 119 -14.69 6.03 -7.09
CA ARG A 119 -15.29 4.78 -6.60
C ARG A 119 -14.40 3.57 -6.77
N GLN A 120 -13.35 3.69 -7.56
CA GLN A 120 -12.39 2.63 -7.80
C GLN A 120 -10.96 3.15 -7.65
N VAL A 121 -10.11 2.28 -7.10
CA VAL A 121 -8.67 2.49 -7.06
C VAL A 121 -8.01 1.19 -7.49
N ALA A 122 -7.00 1.30 -8.36
CA ALA A 122 -6.17 0.19 -8.75
C ALA A 122 -4.72 0.49 -8.39
N PHE A 123 -4.01 -0.52 -7.89
CA PHE A 123 -2.59 -0.45 -7.58
C PHE A 123 -1.82 -1.42 -8.46
N ARG A 124 -0.70 -0.97 -9.01
CA ARG A 124 0.25 -1.83 -9.71
C ARG A 124 1.38 -2.22 -8.77
N MET A 125 1.38 -3.45 -8.28
CA MET A 125 2.40 -3.94 -7.35
C MET A 125 3.81 -3.89 -7.95
N ARG A 126 4.83 -3.56 -7.15
CA ARG A 126 6.24 -3.68 -7.56
C ARG A 126 6.62 -5.16 -7.68
N GLY A 127 7.30 -5.51 -8.77
CA GLY A 127 7.90 -6.84 -8.92
C GLY A 127 8.96 -7.10 -7.84
N GLY A 128 8.96 -8.31 -7.28
CA GLY A 128 9.99 -8.74 -6.33
C GLY A 128 9.77 -8.30 -4.87
N ALA A 129 8.64 -7.66 -4.54
CA ALA A 129 8.25 -7.44 -3.15
C ALA A 129 8.06 -8.78 -2.42
N ARG A 130 8.60 -8.88 -1.21
CA ARG A 130 8.62 -10.11 -0.41
C ARG A 130 8.37 -9.82 1.05
N TRP A 131 7.76 -10.77 1.72
CA TRP A 131 7.72 -10.85 3.16
C TRP A 131 9.11 -11.14 3.73
N ARG A 132 9.25 -10.93 5.04
CA ARG A 132 10.51 -11.16 5.76
C ARG A 132 10.97 -12.63 5.73
N ASP A 133 10.04 -13.56 5.55
CA ASP A 133 10.31 -14.99 5.38
C ASP A 133 10.68 -15.38 3.93
N GLY A 134 10.71 -14.41 3.01
CA GLY A 134 11.06 -14.59 1.60
C GLY A 134 9.87 -14.88 0.68
N MET A 135 8.69 -15.12 1.23
CA MET A 135 7.48 -15.37 0.42
C MET A 135 7.13 -14.15 -0.42
N PRO A 136 6.67 -14.32 -1.67
CA PRO A 136 6.27 -13.20 -2.50
C PRO A 136 5.07 -12.47 -1.88
N LEU A 137 5.08 -11.14 -2.02
CA LEU A 137 3.90 -10.33 -1.77
C LEU A 137 2.99 -10.42 -3.01
N THR A 138 1.79 -10.98 -2.86
CA THR A 138 0.81 -11.20 -3.94
C THR A 138 -0.41 -10.34 -3.78
#